data_AF-A0A0W7YIB8-F1
#
_entry.id   AF-A0A0W7YIB8-F1
#
_cell.length_a   1.000
_cell.length_b   1.000
_cell.length_c   1.000
_cell.angle_alpha   90.00
_cell.angle_beta   90.00
_cell.angle_gamma   90.00
#
_symmetry.space_group_name_H-M   'P 1'
#
loop_
_entity.id
_entity.type
_entity.pdbx_description
1 polymer ?
#
loop_
_entity_poly.entity_id
_entity_poly.type
_entity_poly.pdbx_seq_one_letter_code
_entity_poly.pdbx_strand_id
1 'polypeptide(L)'
;MEIQVIRDHLDIVKLQEKMNAIVFDYLDTSNNYPKAMRGLNPLYSQVTTYYKEYVDHRSGELPSANTYWHLFIDCCAKLCYFLAASTYYSSNALQKTPEKVERLLTIAAYSLPGIEQEENELLLTDIFALLTEVLEDEEKMTTIRNEVLAQKGDVKQCLEQFKAFVDEELTA
;
A
#
# COMPACT_ATOMS: atom_id res chain seq x y z
N MET A 1 -3.47 -6.81 -18.59
CA MET A 1 -4.77 -6.15 -18.81
C MET A 1 -4.88 -5.01 -17.82
N GLU A 2 -4.93 -3.79 -18.32
CA GLU A 2 -5.01 -2.55 -17.56
C GLU A 2 -6.37 -2.43 -16.85
N ILE A 3 -6.40 -1.88 -15.64
CA ILE A 3 -7.66 -1.50 -14.96
C ILE A 3 -8.20 -0.24 -15.64
N GLN A 4 -9.51 -0.18 -15.90
CA GLN A 4 -10.08 0.95 -16.61
C GLN A 4 -10.25 2.15 -15.68
N VAL A 5 -10.11 3.35 -16.24
CA VAL A 5 -10.54 4.61 -15.59
C VAL A 5 -11.86 5.02 -16.24
N ILE A 6 -12.91 5.13 -15.44
CA ILE A 6 -14.26 5.46 -15.88
C ILE A 6 -14.66 6.77 -15.21
N ARG A 7 -14.90 7.82 -16.00
CA ARG A 7 -15.27 9.16 -15.50
C ARG A 7 -14.28 9.67 -14.43
N ASP A 8 -12.99 9.63 -14.75
CA ASP A 8 -11.87 10.05 -13.87
C ASP A 8 -11.69 9.20 -12.61
N HIS A 9 -12.32 8.03 -12.52
CA HIS A 9 -12.21 7.11 -11.39
C HIS A 9 -11.65 5.77 -11.86
N LEU A 10 -10.53 5.34 -11.29
CA LEU A 10 -10.02 3.98 -11.45
C LEU A 10 -11.08 2.97 -10.95
N ASP A 11 -11.31 1.89 -11.69
CA ASP A 11 -12.20 0.80 -11.29
C ASP A 11 -11.61 0.01 -10.11
N ILE A 12 -11.94 0.47 -8.90
CA ILE A 12 -11.47 -0.12 -7.63
C ILE A 12 -11.96 -1.57 -7.48
N VAL A 13 -13.15 -1.90 -7.96
CA VAL A 13 -13.68 -3.27 -7.87
C VAL A 13 -12.78 -4.21 -8.66
N LYS A 14 -12.41 -3.82 -9.89
CA LYS A 14 -11.48 -4.60 -10.70
C LYS A 14 -10.08 -4.68 -10.11
N LEU A 15 -9.61 -3.62 -9.45
CA LEU A 15 -8.35 -3.63 -8.72
C LEU A 15 -8.37 -4.67 -7.59
N GLN A 16 -9.40 -4.63 -6.74
CA GLN A 16 -9.59 -5.56 -5.63
C GLN A 16 -9.69 -7.01 -6.11
N GLU A 17 -10.50 -7.28 -7.14
CA GLU A 17 -10.62 -8.62 -7.71
C GLU A 17 -9.27 -9.20 -8.14
N LYS A 18 -8.46 -8.39 -8.85
CA LYS A 18 -7.15 -8.83 -9.34
C LYS A 18 -6.15 -9.02 -8.20
N MET A 19 -6.13 -8.10 -7.25
CA MET A 19 -5.27 -8.19 -6.06
C MET A 19 -5.61 -9.45 -5.26
N ASN A 20 -6.88 -9.67 -4.94
CA ASN A 20 -7.34 -10.82 -4.17
C ASN A 20 -7.04 -12.14 -4.88
N ALA A 21 -7.20 -12.21 -6.20
CA ALA A 21 -6.83 -13.40 -6.97
C ALA A 21 -5.33 -13.72 -6.84
N ILE A 22 -4.46 -12.70 -6.88
CA ILE A 22 -3.01 -12.88 -6.72
C ILE A 22 -2.66 -13.33 -5.30
N VAL A 23 -3.25 -12.70 -4.29
CA VAL A 23 -3.05 -13.05 -2.87
C VAL A 23 -3.49 -14.49 -2.63
N PHE A 24 -4.69 -14.85 -3.08
CA PHE A 24 -5.20 -16.21 -2.94
C PHE A 24 -4.32 -17.25 -3.64
N ASP A 25 -4.03 -17.05 -4.94
CA ASP A 25 -3.31 -18.04 -5.75
C ASP A 25 -1.84 -18.22 -5.32
N TYR A 26 -1.20 -17.16 -4.81
CA TYR A 26 0.26 -17.14 -4.64
C TYR A 26 0.73 -16.86 -3.22
N LEU A 27 -0.07 -16.25 -2.35
CA LEU A 27 0.29 -16.07 -0.95
C LEU A 27 -0.40 -17.12 -0.09
N ASP A 28 -1.73 -17.18 -0.11
CA ASP A 28 -2.50 -18.02 0.82
C ASP A 28 -2.39 -19.52 0.52
N THR A 29 -2.29 -19.88 -0.77
CA THR A 29 -2.38 -21.29 -1.19
C THR A 29 -1.04 -21.94 -1.54
N SER A 30 -0.05 -21.17 -1.99
CA SER A 30 1.17 -21.74 -2.59
C SER A 30 2.49 -21.12 -2.15
N ASN A 31 2.49 -20.05 -1.34
CA ASN A 31 3.71 -19.34 -0.90
C ASN A 31 4.67 -19.00 -2.06
N ASN A 32 4.14 -18.73 -3.26
CA ASN A 32 4.90 -18.38 -4.44
C ASN A 32 5.13 -16.87 -4.52
N TYR A 33 5.88 -16.34 -3.54
CA TYR A 33 6.18 -14.92 -3.39
C TYR A 33 6.77 -14.25 -4.65
N PRO A 34 7.70 -14.88 -5.41
CA PRO A 34 8.18 -14.28 -6.65
C PRO A 34 7.09 -14.08 -7.70
N LYS A 35 6.09 -14.98 -7.77
CA LYS A 35 4.97 -14.86 -8.71
C LYS A 35 3.94 -13.86 -8.21
N ALA A 36 3.68 -13.82 -6.90
CA ALA A 36 2.86 -12.78 -6.28
C ALA A 36 3.42 -11.38 -6.56
N MET A 37 4.72 -11.16 -6.28
CA MET A 37 5.42 -9.89 -6.54
C MET A 37 5.26 -9.44 -8.00
N ARG A 38 5.50 -10.34 -8.97
CA ARG A 38 5.35 -10.02 -10.40
C ARG A 38 3.91 -9.69 -10.79
N GLY A 39 2.91 -10.28 -10.13
CA GLY A 39 1.50 -10.01 -10.37
C GLY A 39 1.04 -8.69 -9.75
N LEU A 40 1.54 -8.35 -8.56
CA LEU A 40 1.16 -7.14 -7.81
C LEU A 40 1.84 -5.89 -8.38
N ASN A 41 3.08 -5.99 -8.87
CA ASN A 41 3.85 -4.83 -9.32
C ASN A 41 3.18 -4.01 -10.45
N PRO A 42 2.52 -4.63 -11.46
CA PRO A 42 1.73 -3.88 -12.45
C PRO A 42 0.51 -3.17 -11.85
N LEU A 43 -0.18 -3.79 -10.89
CA LEU A 43 -1.31 -3.15 -10.20
C LEU A 43 -0.81 -1.94 -9.41
N TYR A 44 0.30 -2.12 -8.70
CA TYR A 44 0.96 -1.07 -7.92
C TYR A 44 1.35 0.12 -8.81
N SER A 45 2.05 -0.15 -9.92
CA SER A 45 2.46 0.88 -10.88
C SER A 45 1.26 1.64 -11.44
N GLN A 46 0.15 0.94 -11.68
CA GLN A 46 -1.06 1.56 -12.20
C GLN A 46 -1.74 2.48 -11.18
N VAL A 47 -1.85 2.07 -9.90
CA VAL A 47 -2.52 2.90 -8.88
C VAL A 47 -1.70 4.14 -8.52
N THR A 48 -0.37 4.01 -8.45
CA THR A 48 0.50 5.15 -8.14
C THR A 48 0.51 6.15 -9.29
N THR A 49 0.60 5.68 -10.53
CA THR A 49 0.51 6.54 -11.73
C THR A 49 -0.85 7.24 -11.79
N TYR A 50 -1.95 6.50 -11.65
CA TYR A 50 -3.30 7.07 -11.65
C TYR A 50 -3.45 8.16 -10.58
N TYR A 51 -2.99 7.91 -9.35
CA TYR A 51 -3.13 8.88 -8.27
C TYR A 51 -2.30 10.15 -8.53
N LYS A 52 -1.05 9.99 -9.00
CA LYS A 52 -0.21 11.12 -9.39
C LYS A 52 -0.88 11.99 -10.43
N GLU A 53 -1.35 11.38 -11.52
CA GLU A 53 -2.05 12.08 -12.61
C GLU A 53 -3.34 12.75 -12.12
N TYR A 54 -4.11 12.07 -11.26
CA TYR A 54 -5.33 12.63 -10.70
C TYR A 54 -5.07 13.93 -9.92
N VAL A 55 -4.02 13.94 -9.09
CA VAL A 55 -3.64 15.07 -8.24
C VAL A 55 -2.98 16.18 -9.06
N ASP A 56 -2.12 15.85 -10.02
CA ASP A 56 -1.44 16.81 -10.89
C ASP A 56 -2.42 17.59 -11.77
N HIS A 57 -3.40 16.89 -12.35
CA HIS A 57 -4.47 17.54 -13.13
C HIS A 57 -5.32 18.51 -12.29
N ARG A 58 -5.25 18.42 -10.96
CA ARG A 58 -5.92 19.29 -10.00
C ARG A 58 -4.95 20.23 -9.29
N SER A 59 -3.80 20.54 -9.91
CA SER A 59 -2.80 21.47 -9.37
C SER A 59 -2.30 21.08 -7.96
N GLY A 60 -2.25 19.79 -7.66
CA GLY A 60 -1.82 19.29 -6.35
C GLY A 60 -2.94 19.19 -5.31
N GLU A 61 -4.17 19.59 -5.64
CA GLU A 61 -5.30 19.48 -4.72
C GLU A 61 -5.68 18.02 -4.48
N LEU A 62 -5.81 17.67 -3.20
CA LEU A 62 -6.23 16.34 -2.79
C LEU A 62 -7.73 16.15 -2.98
N PRO A 63 -8.16 14.94 -3.34
CA PRO A 63 -9.58 14.64 -3.41
C PRO A 63 -10.24 14.77 -2.03
N SER A 64 -11.49 15.24 -2.03
CA SER A 64 -12.32 15.23 -0.82
C SER A 64 -12.59 13.80 -0.36
N ALA A 65 -12.47 13.55 0.95
CA ALA A 65 -12.81 12.27 1.55
C ALA A 65 -14.28 11.90 1.23
N ASN A 66 -14.46 10.82 0.50
CA ASN A 66 -15.76 10.22 0.19
C ASN A 66 -15.59 8.70 0.07
N THR A 67 -16.68 7.97 -0.18
CA THR A 67 -16.67 6.51 -0.27
C THR A 67 -15.68 5.99 -1.31
N TYR A 68 -15.56 6.64 -2.46
CA TYR A 68 -14.61 6.23 -3.48
C TYR A 68 -13.17 6.33 -2.98
N TRP A 69 -12.79 7.47 -2.42
CA TRP A 69 -11.41 7.70 -1.98
C TRP A 69 -11.03 6.88 -0.74
N HIS A 70 -12.00 6.58 0.13
CA HIS A 70 -11.83 5.61 1.20
C HIS A 70 -11.50 4.22 0.64
N LEU A 71 -12.28 3.73 -0.32
CA LEU A 71 -12.03 2.42 -0.94
C LEU A 71 -10.73 2.40 -1.73
N PHE A 72 -10.41 3.49 -2.42
CA PHE A 72 -9.17 3.62 -3.19
C PHE A 72 -7.96 3.49 -2.27
N ILE A 73 -7.93 4.25 -1.17
CA ILE A 73 -6.77 4.28 -0.29
C ILE A 73 -6.63 3.01 0.55
N ASP A 74 -7.74 2.38 0.95
CA ASP A 74 -7.74 1.04 1.55
C ASP A 74 -7.09 0.00 0.62
N CYS A 75 -7.45 0.03 -0.67
CA CYS A 75 -6.83 -0.85 -1.67
C CYS A 75 -5.35 -0.55 -1.87
N CYS A 76 -4.95 0.71 -1.87
CA CYS A 76 -3.55 1.10 -2.03
C CYS A 76 -2.71 0.62 -0.84
N ALA A 77 -3.21 0.77 0.39
CA ALA A 77 -2.56 0.29 1.60
C ALA A 77 -2.36 -1.23 1.56
N LYS A 78 -3.43 -1.98 1.27
CA LYS A 78 -3.40 -3.45 1.10
C LYS A 78 -2.42 -3.88 0.01
N LEU A 79 -2.45 -3.21 -1.14
CA LEU A 79 -1.56 -3.51 -2.26
C LEU A 79 -0.09 -3.25 -1.92
N CYS A 80 0.23 -2.15 -1.23
CA CYS A 80 1.57 -1.86 -0.76
C CYS A 80 2.08 -2.92 0.22
N TYR A 81 1.23 -3.32 1.18
CA TYR A 81 1.56 -4.39 2.11
C TYR A 81 1.83 -5.72 1.39
N PHE A 82 0.92 -6.18 0.54
CA PHE A 82 1.10 -7.46 -0.16
C PHE A 82 2.32 -7.45 -1.09
N LEU A 83 2.60 -6.32 -1.75
CA LEU A 83 3.80 -6.18 -2.57
C LEU A 83 5.06 -6.21 -1.71
N ALA A 84 5.06 -5.55 -0.56
CA ALA A 84 6.18 -5.57 0.38
C ALA A 84 6.44 -6.98 0.91
N ALA A 85 5.41 -7.67 1.41
CA ALA A 85 5.52 -9.04 1.90
C ALA A 85 6.00 -10.00 0.80
N SER A 86 5.44 -9.90 -0.41
CA SER A 86 5.89 -10.70 -1.55
C SER A 86 7.35 -10.42 -1.91
N THR A 87 7.77 -9.16 -1.86
CA THR A 87 9.15 -8.77 -2.16
C THR A 87 10.10 -9.30 -1.10
N TYR A 88 9.78 -9.10 0.18
CA TYR A 88 10.57 -9.55 1.33
C TYR A 88 10.77 -11.07 1.31
N TYR A 89 9.68 -11.85 1.27
CA TYR A 89 9.77 -13.31 1.28
C TYR A 89 10.26 -13.93 -0.03
N SER A 90 10.25 -13.18 -1.14
CA SER A 90 10.92 -13.60 -2.39
C SER A 90 12.43 -13.35 -2.40
N SER A 91 12.92 -12.48 -1.51
CA SER A 91 14.33 -12.12 -1.41
C SER A 91 15.07 -13.21 -0.64
N ASN A 92 16.23 -13.64 -1.15
CA ASN A 92 17.08 -14.57 -0.40
C ASN A 92 17.72 -13.82 0.77
N ALA A 93 17.94 -14.49 1.92
CA ALA A 93 18.58 -13.92 3.12
C ALA A 93 19.97 -13.30 2.90
N LEU A 94 20.61 -13.55 1.75
CA LEU A 94 21.90 -12.95 1.35
C LEU A 94 21.75 -11.59 0.62
N GLN A 95 20.55 -11.27 0.15
CA GLN A 95 20.22 -9.96 -0.40
C GLN A 95 19.73 -9.09 0.74
N LYS A 96 20.36 -7.92 0.95
CA LYS A 96 19.81 -6.93 1.87
C LYS A 96 18.34 -6.71 1.54
N THR A 97 17.49 -6.65 2.56
CA THR A 97 16.09 -6.27 2.41
C THR A 97 16.04 -4.99 1.59
N PRO A 98 15.34 -4.98 0.44
CA PRO A 98 15.30 -3.79 -0.39
C PRO A 98 14.73 -2.63 0.42
N GLU A 99 15.37 -1.45 0.38
CA GLU A 99 14.84 -0.19 0.94
C GLU A 99 13.38 0.05 0.51
N LYS A 100 13.02 -0.44 -0.67
CA LYS A 100 11.66 -0.47 -1.19
C LYS A 100 10.66 -1.20 -0.28
N VAL A 101 11.04 -2.31 0.37
CA VAL A 101 10.16 -3.06 1.29
C VAL A 101 9.80 -2.20 2.48
N GLU A 102 10.79 -1.56 3.11
CA GLU A 102 10.58 -0.64 4.23
C GLU A 102 9.63 0.50 3.82
N ARG A 103 9.91 1.16 2.68
CA ARG A 103 9.07 2.25 2.17
C ARG A 103 7.62 1.80 1.92
N LEU A 104 7.42 0.63 1.31
CA LEU A 104 6.09 0.08 1.04
C LEU A 104 5.32 -0.27 2.32
N LEU A 105 5.98 -0.85 3.32
CA LEU A 105 5.34 -1.16 4.62
C LEU A 105 4.99 0.11 5.39
N THR A 106 5.90 1.09 5.37
CA THR A 106 5.70 2.38 6.01
C THR A 106 4.49 3.06 5.42
N ILE A 107 4.41 3.20 4.09
CA ILE A 107 3.24 3.83 3.47
C ILE A 107 1.97 3.00 3.63
N ALA A 108 2.05 1.66 3.63
CA ALA A 108 0.89 0.82 3.91
C ALA A 108 0.29 1.14 5.28
N ALA A 109 1.12 1.33 6.32
CA ALA A 109 0.67 1.71 7.65
C ALA A 109 0.03 3.12 7.68
N TYR A 110 0.71 4.12 7.11
CA TYR A 110 0.22 5.52 7.13
C TYR A 110 -1.00 5.75 6.23
N SER A 111 -1.18 4.95 5.18
CA SER A 111 -2.29 5.11 4.23
C SER A 111 -3.50 4.22 4.52
N LEU A 112 -3.45 3.39 5.56
CA LEU A 112 -4.58 2.50 5.91
C LEU A 112 -5.71 3.30 6.59
N PRO A 113 -6.89 3.43 5.96
CA PRO A 113 -8.00 4.16 6.56
C PRO A 113 -8.72 3.29 7.60
N GLY A 114 -9.42 3.91 8.55
CA GLY A 114 -10.35 3.20 9.43
C GLY A 114 -9.69 2.11 10.28
N ILE A 115 -8.52 2.37 10.86
CA ILE A 115 -7.71 1.41 11.63
C ILE A 115 -8.41 0.84 12.89
N GLU A 116 -9.56 1.40 13.29
CA GLU A 116 -10.42 0.89 14.37
C GLU A 116 -11.39 -0.22 13.89
N GLN A 117 -11.46 -0.48 12.58
CA GLN A 117 -12.22 -1.60 12.03
C GLN A 117 -11.41 -2.88 12.16
N GLU A 118 -12.04 -3.97 12.62
CA GLU A 118 -11.38 -5.25 12.93
C GLU A 118 -10.44 -5.75 11.81
N GLU A 119 -10.90 -5.74 10.55
CA GLU A 119 -10.08 -6.16 9.41
C GLU A 119 -8.80 -5.32 9.26
N ASN A 120 -8.93 -4.00 9.40
CA ASN A 120 -7.82 -3.07 9.22
C ASN A 120 -6.92 -3.01 10.47
N GLU A 121 -7.44 -3.29 11.66
CA GLU A 121 -6.64 -3.46 12.88
C GLU A 121 -5.72 -4.69 12.78
N LEU A 122 -6.26 -5.82 12.28
CA LEU A 122 -5.48 -7.03 12.04
C LEU A 122 -4.41 -6.79 10.98
N LEU A 123 -4.77 -6.17 9.85
CA LEU A 123 -3.81 -5.82 8.82
C LEU A 123 -2.72 -4.87 9.33
N LEU A 124 -3.07 -3.88 10.14
CA LEU A 124 -2.11 -2.95 10.72
C LEU A 124 -1.12 -3.67 11.66
N THR A 125 -1.62 -4.64 12.42
CA THR A 125 -0.80 -5.50 13.28
C THR A 125 0.21 -6.29 12.44
N ASP A 126 -0.22 -6.87 11.33
CA ASP A 126 0.65 -7.61 10.41
C ASP A 126 1.69 -6.70 9.74
N ILE A 127 1.29 -5.50 9.31
CA ILE A 127 2.20 -4.49 8.77
C ILE A 127 3.28 -4.14 9.79
N PHE A 128 2.91 -3.88 11.05
CA PHE A 128 3.89 -3.55 12.09
C PHE A 128 4.80 -4.72 12.44
N ALA A 129 4.30 -5.95 12.44
CA ALA A 129 5.12 -7.13 12.67
C ALA A 129 6.21 -7.24 11.59
N LEU A 130 5.81 -7.18 10.32
CA LEU A 130 6.75 -7.27 9.20
C LEU A 130 7.69 -6.07 9.13
N LEU A 131 7.22 -4.85 9.44
CA LEU A 131 8.06 -3.66 9.48
C LEU A 131 9.12 -3.74 10.58
N THR A 132 8.79 -4.37 11.73
CA THR A 132 9.75 -4.63 12.81
C THR A 132 10.86 -5.57 12.35
N GLU A 133 10.51 -6.63 11.62
CA GLU A 133 11.51 -7.55 11.03
C GLU A 133 12.42 -6.85 10.02
N VAL A 134 11.87 -5.92 9.24
CA VAL A 134 12.59 -5.22 8.16
C VAL A 134 13.52 -4.12 8.69
N LEU A 135 13.08 -3.34 9.68
CA LEU A 135 13.81 -2.16 10.15
C LEU A 135 15.02 -2.51 11.03
N GLU A 136 14.93 -3.58 11.84
CA GLU A 136 15.91 -3.90 12.88
C GLU A 136 16.25 -2.70 13.82
N ASP A 137 15.38 -1.68 13.87
CA ASP A 137 15.50 -0.43 14.63
C ASP A 137 14.21 -0.20 15.45
N GLU A 138 14.28 -0.50 16.74
CA GLU A 138 13.14 -0.40 17.67
C GLU A 138 12.67 1.05 17.89
N GLU A 139 13.57 2.03 17.87
CA GLU A 139 13.23 3.44 18.11
C GLU A 139 12.47 4.03 16.92
N LYS A 140 12.96 3.75 15.71
CA LYS A 140 12.29 4.13 14.47
C LYS A 140 10.93 3.46 14.35
N MET A 141 10.84 2.16 14.65
CA MET A 141 9.57 1.44 14.62
C MET A 141 8.56 1.98 15.64
N THR A 142 9.01 2.31 16.86
CA THR A 142 8.16 2.92 17.89
C THR A 142 7.60 4.28 17.44
N THR A 143 8.44 5.10 16.81
CA THR A 143 8.04 6.38 16.24
C THR A 143 6.94 6.22 15.18
N ILE A 144 7.17 5.35 14.18
CA ILE A 144 6.20 5.08 13.12
C ILE A 144 4.86 4.60 13.70
N ARG A 145 4.90 3.64 14.63
CA ARG A 145 3.68 3.13 15.28
C ARG A 145 2.88 4.22 15.95
N ASN A 146 3.53 5.05 16.77
CA ASN A 146 2.85 6.12 17.50
C ASN A 146 2.21 7.15 16.56
N GLU A 147 2.91 7.50 15.48
CA GLU A 147 2.38 8.44 14.49
C GLU A 147 1.20 7.87 13.72
N VAL A 148 1.27 6.62 13.26
CA VAL A 148 0.16 5.94 12.55
C VAL A 148 -1.08 5.86 13.45
N LEU A 149 -0.91 5.47 14.72
CA LEU A 149 -2.02 5.41 15.68
C LEU A 149 -2.60 6.80 15.98
N ALA A 150 -1.79 7.85 15.99
CA ALA A 150 -2.25 9.22 16.18
C ALA A 150 -3.11 9.74 15.01
N GLN A 151 -2.88 9.23 13.79
CA GLN A 151 -3.65 9.60 12.59
C GLN A 151 -5.05 8.96 12.54
N LYS A 152 -5.28 7.88 13.31
CA LYS A 152 -6.56 7.16 13.40
C LYS A 152 -7.15 6.70 12.05
N GLY A 153 -6.32 6.61 11.01
CA GLY A 153 -6.79 6.28 9.66
C GLY A 153 -7.76 7.31 9.08
N ASP A 154 -7.59 8.60 9.38
CA ASP A 154 -8.33 9.67 8.72
C ASP A 154 -8.03 9.67 7.22
N VAL A 155 -9.07 9.55 6.39
CA VAL A 155 -8.91 9.39 4.93
C VAL A 155 -8.14 10.53 4.29
N LYS A 156 -8.32 11.78 4.77
CA LYS A 156 -7.59 12.92 4.23
C LYS A 156 -6.10 12.81 4.54
N GLN A 157 -5.75 12.46 5.77
CA GLN A 157 -4.35 12.21 6.14
C GLN A 157 -3.75 11.03 5.37
N CYS A 158 -4.48 9.93 5.19
CA CYS A 158 -4.02 8.79 4.39
C CYS A 158 -3.73 9.19 2.93
N LEU A 159 -4.58 10.01 2.32
CA LEU A 159 -4.38 10.55 0.97
C LEU A 159 -3.19 11.53 0.89
N GLU A 160 -2.98 12.34 1.93
CA GLU A 160 -1.81 13.24 2.07
C GLU A 160 -0.51 12.43 2.10
N GLN A 161 -0.44 11.42 2.97
CA GLN A 161 0.73 10.53 3.09
C GLN A 161 1.00 9.78 1.78
N PHE A 162 -0.05 9.26 1.16
CA PHE A 162 0.08 8.54 -0.11
C PHE A 162 0.53 9.46 -1.25
N LYS A 163 0.13 10.73 -1.25
CA LYS A 163 0.61 11.70 -2.24
C LYS A 163 2.12 11.92 -2.10
N ALA A 164 2.59 12.18 -0.89
CA ALA A 164 4.02 12.37 -0.63
C ALA A 164 4.84 11.15 -1.08
N PHE A 165 4.36 9.95 -0.75
CA PHE A 165 4.97 8.71 -1.19
C PHE A 165 5.02 8.56 -2.72
N VAL A 166 3.92 8.80 -3.42
CA VAL A 166 3.84 8.66 -4.88
C VAL A 166 4.72 9.69 -5.59
N ASP A 167 4.80 10.92 -5.07
CA ASP A 167 5.69 11.95 -5.61
C ASP A 167 7.17 11.51 -5.57
N GLU A 168 7.59 10.86 -4.49
CA GLU A 168 8.95 10.30 -4.36
C GLU A 168 9.16 9.05 -5.22
N GLU A 169 8.20 8.12 -5.22
CA GLU A 169 8.31 6.85 -5.94
C GLU A 169 8.46 7.03 -7.45
N LEU A 170 7.83 8.06 -8.02
CA LEU A 170 7.88 8.33 -9.47
C LEU A 170 9.00 9.30 -9.87
N THR A 171 9.76 9.83 -8.91
CA THR A 171 10.93 10.69 -9.16
C THR A 171 12.27 9.98 -8.92
N ALA A 172 12.25 8.85 -8.20
CA ALA A 172 13.39 7.96 -7.95
C ALA A 172 13.71 7.03 -9.14
#